data_AF-A0A6G7XLB6-F1
#
_entry.id   AF-A0A6G7XLB6-F1
#
_cell.length_a   1.000
_cell.length_b   1.000
_cell.length_c   1.000
_cell.angle_alpha   90.00
_cell.angle_beta   90.00
_cell.angle_gamma   90.00
#
_symmetry.space_group_name_H-M   'P 1'
#
loop_
_entity.id
_entity.type
_entity.pdbx_description
1 polymer ?
#
loop_
_entity_poly.entity_id
_entity_poly.type
_entity_poly.pdbx_seq_one_letter_code
_entity_poly.pdbx_strand_id
1 'polypeptide(L)'
;MSGEQLALDIEGMLHEARVQSTPEWSGAPLHFTTDYYSPGDLDAAFEHWQFLHAHDPVQSGSRLWSRSIAVPESRQVGGHGFVLYTADLRCEPWKHAEKHEGCMCVGDLMYQAICEPCEWNAIADRENGVVEMWHDHALPGWRELPIVPARLRMLDKVGLSKAARKWIEEHYPRSMQVPGAPIITERRPFGTRHVPSRSPWGGYDLSHTAVDPERIVEGSKPLRPKASHFPAPPRSAAQAPAVGLGD
;
A
#
# COMPACT_ATOMS: atom_id res chain seq x y z
N MET A 1 47.49 -4.93 2.57
CA MET A 1 46.22 -4.48 3.18
C MET A 1 46.29 -2.97 3.31
N SER A 2 45.32 -2.25 2.76
CA SER A 2 45.24 -0.79 2.90
C SER A 2 44.66 -0.42 4.27
N GLY A 3 44.93 0.79 4.76
CA GLY A 3 44.38 1.27 6.04
C GLY A 3 42.85 1.35 6.06
N GLU A 4 42.22 1.49 4.89
CA GLU A 4 40.76 1.48 4.71
C GLU A 4 40.15 0.09 4.93
N GLN A 5 40.83 -0.96 4.46
CA GLN A 5 40.38 -2.34 4.65
C GLN A 5 40.44 -2.77 6.13
N LEU A 6 41.50 -2.35 6.83
CA LEU A 6 41.64 -2.58 8.28
C LEU A 6 40.55 -1.87 9.11
N ALA A 7 40.11 -0.68 8.70
CA ALA A 7 39.05 0.05 9.41
C ALA A 7 37.69 -0.66 9.28
N LEU A 8 37.35 -1.13 8.07
CA LEU A 8 36.12 -1.89 7.81
C LEU A 8 36.09 -3.21 8.58
N ASP A 9 37.23 -3.91 8.66
CA ASP A 9 37.34 -5.18 9.40
C ASP A 9 37.14 -4.97 10.92
N ILE A 10 37.68 -3.87 11.48
CA ILE A 10 37.49 -3.53 12.90
C ILE A 10 36.03 -3.15 13.20
N GLU A 11 35.39 -2.37 12.33
CA GLU A 11 33.98 -2.00 12.47
C GLU A 11 33.06 -3.23 12.43
N GLY A 12 33.33 -4.19 11.54
CA GLY A 12 32.63 -5.48 11.48
C GLY A 12 32.78 -6.28 12.77
N MET A 13 34.02 -6.42 13.29
CA MET A 13 34.26 -7.14 14.56
C MET A 13 33.57 -6.47 15.75
N LEU A 14 33.56 -5.14 15.82
CA LEU A 14 32.86 -4.38 16.87
C LEU A 14 31.34 -4.55 16.77
N HIS A 15 30.81 -4.66 15.57
CA HIS A 15 29.40 -4.92 15.32
C HIS A 15 29.00 -6.32 15.79
N GLU A 16 29.75 -7.36 15.41
CA GLU A 16 29.52 -8.74 15.83
C GLU A 16 29.53 -8.90 17.36
N ALA A 17 30.50 -8.28 18.04
CA ALA A 17 30.57 -8.29 19.50
C ALA A 17 29.34 -7.60 20.15
N ARG A 18 28.81 -6.56 19.50
CA ARG A 18 27.59 -5.87 19.95
C ARG A 18 26.35 -6.75 19.76
N VAL A 19 26.23 -7.43 18.63
CA VAL A 19 25.14 -8.39 18.37
C VAL A 19 25.17 -9.52 19.41
N GLN A 20 26.34 -10.11 19.68
CA GLN A 20 26.48 -11.20 20.66
C GLN A 20 26.15 -10.79 22.11
N SER A 21 26.33 -9.52 22.45
CA SER A 21 26.02 -8.98 23.79
C SER A 21 24.60 -8.39 23.90
N THR A 22 23.84 -8.37 22.81
CA THR A 22 22.49 -7.85 22.80
C THR A 22 21.54 -8.85 23.48
N PRO A 23 20.65 -8.39 24.39
CA PRO A 23 19.63 -9.25 24.99
C PRO A 23 18.72 -9.91 23.94
N GLU A 24 18.09 -11.02 24.30
CA GLU A 24 17.08 -11.66 23.45
C GLU A 24 15.94 -10.68 23.14
N TRP A 25 15.56 -10.60 21.86
CA TRP A 25 14.50 -9.73 21.40
C TRP A 25 13.13 -10.20 21.91
N SER A 26 12.34 -9.28 22.46
CA SER A 26 11.02 -9.57 23.04
C SER A 26 9.88 -8.69 22.49
N GLY A 27 10.13 -7.93 21.42
CA GLY A 27 9.13 -7.04 20.79
C GLY A 27 8.35 -7.72 19.67
N ALA A 28 7.83 -6.94 18.71
CA ALA A 28 7.12 -7.47 17.55
C ALA A 28 7.98 -8.46 16.73
N PRO A 29 7.38 -9.43 16.02
CA PRO A 29 8.12 -10.45 15.28
C PRO A 29 9.12 -9.86 14.29
N LEU A 30 10.32 -10.45 14.24
CA LEU A 30 11.37 -10.10 13.26
C LEU A 30 11.13 -10.79 11.90
N HIS A 31 9.88 -10.91 11.50
CA HIS A 31 9.41 -11.45 10.23
C HIS A 31 8.03 -10.88 9.90
N PHE A 32 7.49 -11.21 8.73
CA PHE A 32 6.12 -10.82 8.36
C PHE A 32 5.10 -11.30 9.41
N THR A 33 4.15 -10.44 9.77
CA THR A 33 3.05 -10.79 10.68
C THR A 33 1.74 -10.16 10.22
N THR A 34 0.62 -10.82 10.50
CA THR A 34 -0.74 -10.28 10.30
C THR A 34 -1.39 -9.81 11.60
N ASP A 35 -0.78 -10.11 12.74
CA ASP A 35 -1.27 -9.69 14.03
C ASP A 35 -1.10 -8.18 14.21
N TYR A 36 -1.95 -7.59 15.03
CA TYR A 36 -1.84 -6.17 15.36
C TYR A 36 -0.62 -5.93 16.25
N TYR A 37 0.19 -4.94 15.85
CA TYR A 37 1.26 -4.34 16.65
C TYR A 37 1.17 -2.82 16.50
N SER A 38 1.56 -2.08 17.53
CA SER A 38 1.59 -0.62 17.42
C SER A 38 2.62 -0.18 16.37
N PRO A 39 2.49 1.00 15.76
CA PRO A 39 3.53 1.54 14.89
C PRO A 39 4.91 1.57 15.57
N GLY A 40 4.95 1.89 16.87
CA GLY A 40 6.19 1.87 17.65
C GLY A 40 6.84 0.49 17.75
N ASP A 41 6.05 -0.57 17.95
CA ASP A 41 6.56 -1.95 18.02
C ASP A 41 7.11 -2.42 16.67
N LEU A 42 6.43 -2.07 15.57
CA LEU A 42 6.88 -2.41 14.21
C LEU A 42 8.14 -1.63 13.81
N ASP A 43 8.20 -0.34 14.14
CA ASP A 43 9.39 0.47 13.91
C ASP A 43 10.58 -0.08 14.71
N ALA A 44 10.38 -0.44 15.98
CA ALA A 44 11.42 -1.04 16.82
C ALA A 44 11.90 -2.41 16.30
N ALA A 45 10.98 -3.26 15.81
CA ALA A 45 11.34 -4.53 15.19
C ALA A 45 12.18 -4.34 13.91
N PHE A 46 11.81 -3.36 13.08
CA PHE A 46 12.55 -3.03 11.87
C PHE A 46 13.95 -2.46 12.19
N GLU A 47 14.04 -1.54 13.14
CA GLU A 47 15.32 -1.00 13.63
C GLU A 47 16.22 -2.10 14.24
N HIS A 48 15.62 -3.02 15.01
CA HIS A 48 16.36 -4.16 15.56
C HIS A 48 16.86 -5.11 14.45
N TRP A 49 16.03 -5.38 13.44
CA TRP A 49 16.46 -6.17 12.28
C TRP A 49 17.63 -5.50 11.54
N GLN A 50 17.55 -4.18 11.31
CA GLN A 50 18.63 -3.40 10.71
C GLN A 50 19.91 -3.44 11.56
N PHE A 51 19.76 -3.41 12.88
CA PHE A 51 20.87 -3.60 13.80
C PHE A 51 21.50 -5.00 13.66
N LEU A 52 20.72 -6.06 13.50
CA LEU A 52 21.30 -7.41 13.32
C LEU A 52 21.96 -7.61 11.94
N HIS A 53 21.52 -6.86 10.93
CA HIS A 53 21.93 -7.04 9.53
C HIS A 53 22.61 -5.78 8.96
N ALA A 54 23.39 -5.06 9.78
CA ALA A 54 23.96 -3.76 9.38
C ALA A 54 24.82 -3.82 8.10
N HIS A 55 25.38 -5.00 7.78
CA HIS A 55 26.20 -5.24 6.60
C HIS A 55 25.40 -5.75 5.37
N ASP A 56 24.12 -6.08 5.51
CA ASP A 56 23.19 -6.43 4.41
C ASP A 56 21.79 -5.83 4.66
N PRO A 57 21.65 -4.49 4.57
CA PRO A 57 20.43 -3.78 4.99
C PRO A 57 19.30 -3.81 3.93
N VAL A 58 19.33 -4.77 2.99
CA VAL A 58 18.33 -4.83 1.92
C VAL A 58 16.96 -5.11 2.54
N GLN A 59 16.07 -4.11 2.50
CA GLN A 59 14.76 -4.15 3.15
C GLN A 59 13.90 -5.35 2.72
N SER A 60 13.97 -5.75 1.44
CA SER A 60 13.26 -6.92 0.92
C SER A 60 13.79 -8.24 1.47
N GLY A 61 15.02 -8.28 1.99
CA GLY A 61 15.58 -9.42 2.72
C GLY A 61 14.93 -9.62 4.09
N SER A 62 14.42 -8.55 4.72
CA SER A 62 13.81 -8.60 6.04
C SER A 62 12.44 -9.28 6.03
N ARG A 63 11.61 -9.01 5.01
CA ARG A 63 10.17 -9.36 4.97
C ARG A 63 9.33 -8.73 6.10
N LEU A 64 9.92 -7.87 6.94
CA LEU A 64 9.20 -7.14 7.98
C LEU A 64 8.34 -6.03 7.36
N TRP A 65 7.38 -5.55 8.15
CA TRP A 65 6.74 -4.27 7.90
C TRP A 65 7.76 -3.14 8.06
N SER A 66 7.86 -2.27 7.05
CA SER A 66 8.61 -1.02 7.13
C SER A 66 7.73 0.14 6.68
N ARG A 67 7.99 1.34 7.19
CA ARG A 67 7.19 2.52 6.83
C ARG A 67 7.23 2.73 5.32
N SER A 68 6.06 2.94 4.72
CA SER A 68 5.94 3.15 3.30
C SER A 68 6.61 4.46 2.87
N ILE A 69 7.49 4.39 1.88
CA ILE A 69 8.15 5.56 1.28
C ILE A 69 7.16 6.60 0.75
N ALA A 70 5.93 6.17 0.43
CA ALA A 70 4.83 7.01 -0.01
C ALA A 70 4.35 8.01 1.05
N VAL A 71 4.35 7.57 2.30
CA VAL A 71 3.77 8.26 3.45
C VAL A 71 4.67 7.97 4.66
N PRO A 72 5.89 8.54 4.69
CA PRO A 72 6.86 8.20 5.73
C PRO A 72 6.43 8.73 7.12
N GLU A 73 5.61 9.77 7.13
CA GLU A 73 5.14 10.45 8.35
C GLU A 73 3.74 10.00 8.76
N SER A 74 3.56 9.84 10.07
CA SER A 74 2.25 9.59 10.69
C SER A 74 1.36 10.82 10.55
N ARG A 75 0.06 10.62 10.31
CA ARG A 75 -0.93 11.70 10.23
C ARG A 75 -2.06 11.51 11.23
N GLN A 76 -2.73 12.60 11.56
CA GLN A 76 -3.88 12.62 12.45
C GLN A 76 -5.04 13.35 11.77
N VAL A 77 -6.22 12.71 11.75
CA VAL A 77 -7.45 13.26 11.15
C VAL A 77 -8.62 12.92 12.07
N GLY A 78 -9.26 13.93 12.65
CA GLY A 78 -10.47 13.72 13.45
C GLY A 78 -10.32 12.78 14.66
N GLY A 79 -9.11 12.66 15.24
CA GLY A 79 -8.81 11.71 16.31
C GLY A 79 -8.32 10.34 15.84
N HIS A 80 -8.30 10.10 14.53
CA HIS A 80 -7.75 8.89 13.92
C HIS A 80 -6.31 9.10 13.45
N GLY A 81 -5.44 8.15 13.80
CA GLY A 81 -4.08 8.07 13.27
C GLY A 81 -4.04 7.40 11.90
N PHE A 82 -3.07 7.77 11.07
CA PHE A 82 -2.73 7.06 9.84
C PHE A 82 -1.23 6.85 9.75
N VAL A 83 -0.82 5.58 9.76
CA VAL A 83 0.53 5.14 9.39
C VAL A 83 0.39 4.06 8.34
N LEU A 84 1.20 4.14 7.29
CA LEU A 84 1.21 3.18 6.19
C LEU A 84 2.52 2.40 6.19
N TYR A 85 2.43 1.09 6.26
CA TYR A 85 3.54 0.16 6.14
C TYR A 85 3.47 -0.62 4.83
N THR A 86 4.63 -1.06 4.38
CA THR A 86 4.81 -1.99 3.26
C THR A 86 5.66 -3.16 3.73
N ALA A 87 5.35 -4.38 3.28
CA ALA A 87 6.21 -5.53 3.41
C ALA A 87 6.41 -6.15 2.03
N ASP A 88 7.67 -6.37 1.65
CA ASP A 88 8.00 -7.04 0.38
C ASP A 88 8.14 -8.53 0.62
N LEU A 89 7.15 -9.33 0.23
CA LEU A 89 7.17 -10.79 0.36
C LEU A 89 7.56 -11.48 -0.95
N ARG A 90 7.86 -10.71 -2.01
CA ARG A 90 8.13 -11.27 -3.34
C ARG A 90 9.41 -12.09 -3.32
N CYS A 91 9.40 -13.20 -4.02
CA CYS A 91 10.60 -13.97 -4.28
C CYS A 91 11.72 -13.06 -4.84
N GLU A 92 12.97 -13.37 -4.51
CA GLU A 92 14.15 -12.75 -5.12
C GLU A 92 14.84 -13.78 -6.02
N PRO A 93 14.43 -13.90 -7.31
CA PRO A 93 14.87 -14.98 -8.19
C PRO A 93 16.39 -15.16 -8.29
N TRP A 94 17.13 -14.07 -8.15
CA TRP A 94 18.60 -14.03 -8.22
C TRP A 94 19.31 -14.61 -6.98
N LYS A 95 18.60 -14.87 -5.87
CA LYS A 95 19.15 -15.53 -4.67
C LYS A 95 19.00 -17.05 -4.68
N HIS A 96 18.34 -17.62 -5.68
CA HIS A 96 18.19 -19.07 -5.79
C HIS A 96 19.45 -19.71 -6.39
N ALA A 97 19.90 -20.82 -5.80
CA ALA A 97 20.99 -21.62 -6.35
C ALA A 97 20.59 -22.36 -7.65
N GLU A 98 19.30 -22.67 -7.81
CA GLU A 98 18.74 -23.31 -9.00
C GLU A 98 18.03 -22.32 -9.93
N LYS A 99 17.88 -22.70 -11.20
CA LYS A 99 17.13 -21.91 -12.19
C LYS A 99 15.69 -21.70 -11.72
N HIS A 100 15.19 -20.47 -11.82
CA HIS A 100 13.86 -20.07 -11.35
C HIS A 100 12.68 -20.62 -12.21
N GLU A 101 12.93 -21.57 -13.13
CA GLU A 101 11.90 -22.29 -13.88
C GLU A 101 11.21 -23.30 -12.93
N GLY A 102 10.32 -22.81 -12.05
CA GLY A 102 9.54 -23.63 -11.13
C GLY A 102 9.47 -23.17 -9.67
N CYS A 103 9.91 -21.95 -9.33
CA CYS A 103 9.79 -21.44 -7.94
C CYS A 103 8.32 -21.43 -7.52
N MET A 104 7.99 -22.22 -6.49
CA MET A 104 6.67 -22.21 -5.83
C MET A 104 6.58 -21.11 -4.76
N CYS A 105 7.37 -20.07 -4.92
CA CYS A 105 7.61 -19.02 -3.95
C CYS A 105 6.43 -18.06 -4.00
N VAL A 106 5.56 -18.11 -3.00
CA VAL A 106 4.35 -17.30 -2.92
C VAL A 106 4.66 -16.02 -2.12
N GLY A 107 4.33 -14.86 -2.69
CA GLY A 107 4.42 -13.57 -2.01
C GLY A 107 4.20 -12.41 -2.97
N ASP A 108 3.75 -11.27 -2.44
CA ASP A 108 3.54 -10.02 -3.17
C ASP A 108 4.02 -8.83 -2.31
N LEU A 109 3.89 -7.61 -2.81
CA LEU A 109 3.93 -6.42 -1.97
C LEU A 109 2.66 -6.36 -1.14
N MET A 110 2.82 -6.41 0.18
CA MET A 110 1.74 -6.24 1.13
C MET A 110 1.78 -4.82 1.69
N TYR A 111 0.61 -4.28 1.98
CA TYR A 111 0.45 -2.96 2.57
C TYR A 111 -0.40 -3.07 3.82
N GLN A 112 -0.11 -2.24 4.81
CA GLN A 112 -0.89 -2.15 6.04
C GLN A 112 -1.13 -0.69 6.42
N ALA A 113 -2.38 -0.32 6.70
CA ALA A 113 -2.71 0.94 7.36
C ALA A 113 -3.01 0.68 8.84
N ILE A 114 -2.50 1.54 9.73
CA ILE A 114 -2.74 1.47 11.17
C ILE A 114 -3.32 2.79 11.67
N CYS A 115 -4.40 2.69 12.44
CA CYS A 115 -4.93 3.74 13.30
C CYS A 115 -4.67 3.34 14.76
N GLU A 116 -3.54 3.79 15.29
CA GLU A 116 -3.12 3.48 16.67
C GLU A 116 -4.13 3.93 17.74
N PRO A 117 -4.75 5.13 17.67
CA PRO A 117 -5.76 5.54 18.66
C PRO A 117 -6.98 4.62 18.75
N CYS A 118 -7.24 3.83 17.71
CA CYS A 118 -8.38 2.93 17.63
C CYS A 118 -8.00 1.45 17.71
N GLU A 119 -6.71 1.14 17.88
CA GLU A 119 -6.17 -0.24 17.79
C GLU A 119 -6.66 -0.95 16.51
N TRP A 120 -6.77 -0.19 15.42
CA TRP A 120 -7.31 -0.66 14.15
C TRP A 120 -6.18 -0.82 13.13
N ASN A 121 -6.19 -1.93 12.38
CA ASN A 121 -5.37 -2.11 11.20
C ASN A 121 -6.16 -2.74 10.04
N ALA A 122 -5.64 -2.56 8.84
CA ALA A 122 -6.09 -3.26 7.65
C ALA A 122 -4.88 -3.63 6.78
N ILE A 123 -4.90 -4.85 6.22
CA ILE A 123 -3.85 -5.37 5.34
C ILE A 123 -4.45 -5.67 3.97
N ALA A 124 -3.76 -5.27 2.90
CA ALA A 124 -4.16 -5.59 1.53
C ALA A 124 -2.95 -5.76 0.60
N ASP A 125 -3.18 -6.36 -0.57
CA ASP A 125 -2.20 -6.54 -1.66
C ASP A 125 -1.98 -5.26 -2.51
N ARG A 126 -2.73 -4.18 -2.20
CA ARG A 126 -2.63 -2.89 -2.90
C ARG A 126 -2.66 -1.73 -1.92
N GLU A 127 -1.75 -0.79 -2.11
CA GLU A 127 -1.69 0.49 -1.36
C GLU A 127 -3.04 1.21 -1.37
N ASN A 128 -3.68 1.31 -2.54
CA ASN A 128 -4.98 1.97 -2.65
C ASN A 128 -6.04 1.32 -1.75
N GLY A 129 -6.05 -0.01 -1.66
CA GLY A 129 -7.03 -0.75 -0.87
C GLY A 129 -6.95 -0.42 0.62
N VAL A 130 -5.74 -0.45 1.21
CA VAL A 130 -5.58 -0.09 2.63
C VAL A 130 -5.87 1.38 2.92
N VAL A 131 -5.55 2.27 1.97
CA VAL A 131 -5.91 3.70 2.09
C VAL A 131 -7.43 3.86 2.11
N GLU A 132 -8.15 3.17 1.21
CA GLU A 132 -9.62 3.20 1.16
C GLU A 132 -10.24 2.63 2.44
N MET A 133 -9.73 1.50 2.94
CA MET A 133 -10.20 0.89 4.20
C MET A 133 -9.97 1.83 5.39
N TRP A 134 -8.85 2.56 5.43
CA TRP A 134 -8.64 3.55 6.48
C TRP A 134 -9.62 4.72 6.38
N HIS A 135 -9.96 5.19 5.18
CA HIS A 135 -10.95 6.24 5.03
C HIS A 135 -12.35 5.78 5.44
N ASP A 136 -12.71 4.50 5.23
CA ASP A 136 -13.96 3.93 5.77
C ASP A 136 -14.01 3.98 7.28
N HIS A 137 -12.87 3.70 7.93
CA HIS A 137 -12.73 3.73 9.37
C HIS A 137 -12.77 5.16 9.93
N ALA A 138 -11.95 6.06 9.38
CA ALA A 138 -11.69 7.39 9.95
C ALA A 138 -12.64 8.50 9.46
N LEU A 139 -13.22 8.34 8.26
CA LEU A 139 -14.03 9.36 7.60
C LEU A 139 -15.29 8.76 6.96
N PRO A 140 -16.24 8.20 7.75
CA PRO A 140 -17.50 7.71 7.21
C PRO A 140 -18.20 8.79 6.36
N GLY A 141 -18.71 8.40 5.19
CA GLY A 141 -19.32 9.35 4.25
C GLY A 141 -18.39 9.85 3.14
N TRP A 142 -17.11 9.44 3.12
CA TRP A 142 -16.16 9.90 2.11
C TRP A 142 -16.48 9.34 0.70
N ARG A 143 -17.13 8.17 0.61
CA ARG A 143 -17.44 7.52 -0.68
C ARG A 143 -18.54 8.23 -1.46
N GLU A 144 -19.36 8.99 -0.75
CA GLU A 144 -20.47 9.79 -1.24
C GLU A 144 -20.00 11.16 -1.74
N LEU A 145 -18.70 11.48 -1.61
CA LEU A 145 -18.16 12.75 -2.06
C LEU A 145 -18.27 12.88 -3.59
N PRO A 146 -18.68 14.06 -4.08
CA PRO A 146 -18.69 14.32 -5.51
C PRO A 146 -17.32 14.12 -6.16
N ILE A 147 -17.29 13.45 -7.31
CA ILE A 147 -16.06 13.24 -8.09
C ILE A 147 -15.71 14.53 -8.82
N VAL A 148 -14.53 15.08 -8.53
CA VAL A 148 -13.98 16.27 -9.20
C VAL A 148 -13.68 15.93 -10.67
N PRO A 149 -14.30 16.60 -11.65
CA PRO A 149 -14.12 16.31 -13.07
C PRO A 149 -12.66 16.49 -13.55
N ALA A 150 -12.21 15.62 -14.45
CA ALA A 150 -10.82 15.61 -14.92
C ALA A 150 -10.40 16.94 -15.56
N ARG A 151 -11.33 17.63 -16.24
CA ARG A 151 -11.10 18.94 -16.87
C ARG A 151 -10.73 20.06 -15.90
N LEU A 152 -11.04 19.90 -14.60
CA LEU A 152 -10.69 20.89 -13.57
C LEU A 152 -9.30 20.64 -12.97
N ARG A 153 -8.71 19.47 -13.22
CA ARG A 153 -7.37 19.13 -12.76
C ARG A 153 -6.31 19.71 -13.70
N MET A 154 -5.17 20.06 -13.12
CA MET A 154 -3.95 20.35 -13.89
C MET A 154 -2.98 19.20 -13.65
N LEU A 155 -2.71 18.43 -14.71
CA LEU A 155 -1.86 17.23 -14.64
C LEU A 155 -0.38 17.56 -14.40
N ASP A 156 0.04 18.78 -14.74
CA ASP A 156 1.43 19.24 -14.83
C ASP A 156 1.88 20.10 -13.65
N LYS A 157 0.97 20.50 -12.76
CA LYS A 157 1.29 21.33 -11.60
C LYS A 157 0.97 20.65 -10.29
N VAL A 158 1.77 20.97 -9.28
CA VAL A 158 1.53 20.51 -7.92
C VAL A 158 0.28 21.20 -7.36
N GLY A 159 -0.79 20.43 -7.18
CA GLY A 159 -1.99 20.86 -6.46
C GLY A 159 -3.18 21.17 -7.36
N LEU A 160 -4.27 21.59 -6.71
CA LEU A 160 -5.54 21.89 -7.39
C LEU A 160 -5.55 23.29 -8.01
N SER A 161 -6.20 23.41 -9.18
CA SER A 161 -6.49 24.71 -9.78
C SER A 161 -7.46 25.52 -8.91
N LYS A 162 -7.47 26.85 -9.07
CA LYS A 162 -8.47 27.71 -8.39
C LYS A 162 -9.91 27.30 -8.72
N ALA A 163 -10.15 26.89 -9.97
CA ALA A 163 -11.46 26.41 -10.42
C ALA A 163 -11.86 25.11 -9.71
N ALA A 164 -10.93 24.16 -9.56
CA ALA A 164 -11.19 22.92 -8.83
C ALA A 164 -11.47 23.18 -7.35
N ARG A 165 -10.71 24.07 -6.70
CA ARG A 165 -10.94 24.44 -5.29
C ARG A 165 -12.32 25.05 -5.08
N LYS A 166 -12.71 26.01 -5.93
CA LYS A 166 -14.04 26.62 -5.89
C LYS A 166 -15.15 25.56 -6.10
N TRP A 167 -14.97 24.67 -7.08
CA TRP A 167 -15.93 23.60 -7.32
C TRP A 167 -16.08 22.67 -6.12
N ILE A 168 -14.97 22.29 -5.48
CA ILE A 168 -14.97 21.45 -4.27
C ILE A 168 -15.71 22.16 -3.14
N GLU A 169 -15.41 23.43 -2.86
CA GLU A 169 -16.07 24.20 -1.80
C GLU A 169 -17.59 24.32 -2.00
N GLU A 170 -18.06 24.40 -3.24
CA GLU A 170 -19.48 24.50 -3.61
C GLU A 170 -20.23 23.17 -3.54
N HIS A 171 -19.55 22.03 -3.80
CA HIS A 171 -20.22 20.73 -3.96
C HIS A 171 -19.99 19.78 -2.77
N TYR A 172 -18.93 19.96 -1.98
CA TYR A 172 -18.65 19.07 -0.86
C TYR A 172 -19.48 19.46 0.36
N PRO A 173 -20.01 18.49 1.12
CA PRO A 173 -20.72 18.79 2.36
C PRO A 173 -19.76 19.44 3.36
N ARG A 174 -20.26 20.39 4.16
CA ARG A 174 -19.42 21.12 5.14
C ARG A 174 -18.71 20.20 6.14
N SER A 175 -19.31 19.06 6.48
CA SER A 175 -18.69 18.05 7.35
C SER A 175 -17.40 17.45 6.77
N MET A 176 -17.22 17.49 5.45
CA MET A 176 -16.04 17.01 4.74
C MET A 176 -15.13 18.15 4.25
N GLN A 177 -15.33 19.36 4.77
CA GLN A 177 -14.44 20.51 4.55
C GLN A 177 -13.57 20.76 5.79
N VAL A 178 -12.95 19.70 6.31
CA VAL A 178 -12.18 19.69 7.56
C VAL A 178 -10.74 19.26 7.32
N PRO A 179 -9.77 19.64 8.20
CA PRO A 179 -8.38 19.19 8.09
C PRO A 179 -8.28 17.67 7.93
N GLY A 180 -7.52 17.22 6.93
CA GLY A 180 -7.33 15.81 6.62
C GLY A 180 -8.38 15.17 5.71
N ALA A 181 -9.51 15.85 5.42
CA ALA A 181 -10.54 15.30 4.53
C ALA A 181 -10.00 15.04 3.11
N PRO A 182 -10.42 13.95 2.44
CA PRO A 182 -9.99 13.64 1.09
C PRO A 182 -10.77 14.44 0.05
N ILE A 183 -10.28 14.35 -1.18
CA ILE A 183 -11.05 14.64 -2.39
C ILE A 183 -11.06 13.39 -3.26
N ILE A 184 -12.07 13.24 -4.10
CA ILE A 184 -12.11 12.21 -5.14
C ILE A 184 -11.96 12.87 -6.50
N THR A 185 -10.94 12.46 -7.27
CA THR A 185 -10.69 13.01 -8.60
C THR A 185 -10.89 11.99 -9.70
N GLU A 186 -11.50 12.45 -10.79
CA GLU A 186 -11.58 11.70 -12.03
C GLU A 186 -10.18 11.60 -12.68
N ARG A 187 -9.84 10.40 -13.16
CA ARG A 187 -8.49 10.08 -13.63
C ARG A 187 -8.52 9.27 -14.92
N ARG A 188 -7.56 9.54 -15.80
CA ARG A 188 -7.35 8.67 -16.97
C ARG A 188 -6.86 7.29 -16.54
N PRO A 189 -6.96 6.27 -17.41
CA PRO A 189 -6.57 4.88 -17.11
C PRO A 189 -5.19 4.64 -16.51
N PHE A 190 -4.24 5.57 -16.69
CA PHE A 190 -2.91 5.52 -16.10
C PHE A 190 -2.81 6.59 -15.01
N GLY A 191 -2.31 6.21 -13.82
CA GLY A 191 -2.16 7.14 -12.69
C GLY A 191 -3.32 7.15 -11.68
N THR A 192 -3.91 5.99 -11.40
CA THR A 192 -5.03 5.81 -10.44
C THR A 192 -4.60 5.67 -8.98
N ARG A 193 -3.30 5.77 -8.67
CA ARG A 193 -2.78 5.67 -7.30
C ARG A 193 -3.25 6.84 -6.43
N HIS A 194 -3.75 6.57 -5.23
CA HIS A 194 -4.13 7.61 -4.26
C HIS A 194 -2.90 8.42 -3.83
N VAL A 195 -3.05 9.74 -3.69
CA VAL A 195 -1.90 10.62 -3.42
C VAL A 195 -2.12 11.39 -2.11
N PRO A 196 -1.27 11.22 -1.10
CA PRO A 196 -1.38 11.96 0.15
C PRO A 196 -1.12 13.47 -0.06
N SER A 197 -1.68 14.30 0.81
CA SER A 197 -1.45 15.77 0.84
C SER A 197 -1.84 16.55 -0.41
N ARG A 198 -2.75 16.00 -1.23
CA ARG A 198 -3.22 16.65 -2.46
C ARG A 198 -4.63 17.23 -2.35
N SER A 199 -5.36 16.92 -1.27
CA SER A 199 -6.58 17.62 -0.90
C SER A 199 -6.28 19.06 -0.44
N PRO A 200 -7.21 20.03 -0.65
CA PRO A 200 -7.09 21.37 -0.08
C PRO A 200 -6.90 21.40 1.43
N TRP A 201 -7.33 20.34 2.13
CA TRP A 201 -7.27 20.22 3.58
C TRP A 201 -6.09 19.37 4.06
N GLY A 202 -5.13 19.06 3.19
CA GLY A 202 -3.95 18.26 3.54
C GLY A 202 -4.18 16.75 3.58
N GLY A 203 -5.40 16.30 3.29
CA GLY A 203 -5.76 14.89 3.10
C GLY A 203 -5.38 14.31 1.73
N TYR A 204 -5.96 13.18 1.38
CA TYR A 204 -5.70 12.48 0.13
C TYR A 204 -6.41 13.07 -1.10
N ASP A 205 -5.76 12.99 -2.26
CA ASP A 205 -6.44 12.92 -3.56
C ASP A 205 -6.63 11.44 -3.90
N LEU A 206 -7.87 10.98 -3.76
CA LEU A 206 -8.31 9.63 -4.08
C LEU A 206 -8.75 9.55 -5.55
N SER A 207 -8.44 8.44 -6.21
CA SER A 207 -8.95 8.17 -7.55
C SER A 207 -10.42 7.79 -7.50
N HIS A 208 -11.21 8.31 -8.46
CA HIS A 208 -12.61 7.93 -8.66
C HIS A 208 -12.84 6.41 -8.78
N THR A 209 -11.82 5.64 -9.17
CA THR A 209 -11.91 4.18 -9.26
C THR A 209 -12.25 3.50 -7.93
N ALA A 210 -12.08 4.19 -6.79
CA ALA A 210 -12.45 3.69 -5.47
C ALA A 210 -13.98 3.72 -5.21
N VAL A 211 -14.75 4.46 -6.02
CA VAL A 211 -16.20 4.63 -5.88
C VAL A 211 -16.97 4.35 -7.17
N ASP A 212 -16.33 4.53 -8.32
CA ASP A 212 -16.90 4.38 -9.65
C ASP A 212 -15.83 3.84 -10.62
N PRO A 213 -15.44 2.55 -10.50
CA PRO A 213 -14.35 1.95 -11.29
C PRO A 213 -14.65 1.86 -12.79
N GLU A 214 -15.92 1.80 -13.16
CA GLU A 214 -16.37 1.65 -14.56
C GLU A 214 -16.60 3.00 -15.25
N ARG A 215 -16.34 4.12 -14.57
CA ARG A 215 -16.53 5.46 -15.12
C ARG A 215 -15.74 5.67 -16.40
N ILE A 216 -16.45 6.05 -17.46
CA ILE A 216 -15.83 6.46 -18.71
C ILE A 216 -15.40 7.92 -18.59
N VAL A 217 -14.10 8.16 -18.50
CA VAL A 217 -13.54 9.52 -18.44
C VAL A 217 -13.50 10.12 -19.85
N GLU A 218 -14.19 11.25 -20.04
CA GLU A 218 -14.31 11.93 -21.32
C GLU A 218 -12.95 12.19 -21.98
N GLY A 219 -12.83 11.81 -23.26
CA GLY A 219 -11.58 11.90 -24.02
C GLY A 219 -10.54 10.78 -23.74
N SER A 220 -10.88 9.79 -22.91
CA SER A 220 -10.05 8.60 -22.69
C SER A 220 -10.42 7.50 -23.67
N LYS A 221 -9.44 6.90 -24.37
CA LYS A 221 -9.68 5.65 -25.10
C LYS A 221 -10.01 4.55 -24.06
N PRO A 222 -11.04 3.72 -24.28
CA PRO A 222 -11.34 2.63 -23.35
C PRO A 222 -10.12 1.73 -23.17
N LEU A 223 -9.85 1.32 -21.93
CA LEU A 223 -8.89 0.26 -21.67
C LEU A 223 -9.38 -0.99 -22.38
N ARG A 224 -8.58 -1.53 -23.31
CA ARG A 224 -8.81 -2.90 -23.75
C ARG A 224 -8.75 -3.79 -22.50
N PRO A 225 -9.73 -4.68 -22.27
CA PRO A 225 -9.62 -5.66 -21.22
C PRO A 225 -8.29 -6.39 -21.38
N LYS A 226 -7.46 -6.41 -20.33
CA LYS A 226 -6.33 -7.34 -20.32
C LYS A 226 -6.95 -8.73 -20.44
N ALA A 227 -6.73 -9.40 -21.58
CA ALA A 227 -6.98 -10.82 -21.67
C ALA A 227 -6.25 -11.45 -20.48
N SER A 228 -6.98 -12.12 -19.60
CA SER A 228 -6.38 -12.88 -18.51
C SER A 228 -5.33 -13.81 -19.11
N HIS A 229 -4.09 -13.74 -18.64
CA HIS A 229 -3.07 -14.73 -19.01
C HIS A 229 -3.37 -16.14 -18.47
N PHE A 230 -4.48 -16.29 -17.75
CA PHE A 230 -5.04 -17.58 -17.41
C PHE A 230 -5.94 -18.06 -18.56
N PRO A 231 -5.64 -19.21 -19.18
CA PRO A 231 -6.62 -19.85 -20.06
C PRO A 231 -7.88 -20.11 -19.24
N ALA A 232 -9.03 -19.74 -19.81
CA ALA A 232 -10.32 -20.08 -19.23
C ALA A 232 -10.36 -21.60 -18.99
N PRO A 233 -10.89 -22.07 -17.84
CA PRO A 233 -11.09 -23.49 -17.65
C PRO A 233 -11.96 -24.02 -18.80
N PRO A 234 -11.67 -25.21 -19.33
CA PRO A 234 -12.51 -25.79 -20.38
C PRO A 234 -13.94 -25.80 -19.87
N ARG A 235 -14.85 -25.23 -20.67
CA ARG A 235 -16.28 -25.34 -20.44
C ARG A 235 -16.59 -26.81 -20.29
N SER A 236 -16.89 -27.24 -19.05
CA SER A 236 -17.44 -28.55 -18.80
C SER A 236 -18.70 -28.64 -19.65
N ALA A 237 -18.68 -29.52 -20.65
CA ALA A 237 -19.86 -29.85 -21.41
C ALA A 237 -20.90 -30.37 -20.40
N ALA A 238 -21.93 -29.57 -20.16
CA ALA A 238 -23.08 -30.02 -19.40
C ALA A 238 -23.57 -31.32 -20.04
N GLN A 239 -23.42 -32.43 -19.33
CA GLN A 239 -24.13 -33.65 -19.68
C GLN A 239 -25.61 -33.33 -19.61
N ALA A 240 -26.28 -33.47 -20.75
CA ALA A 240 -27.72 -33.33 -20.84
C ALA A 240 -28.40 -34.31 -19.88
N PRO A 241 -29.47 -33.91 -19.19
CA PRO A 241 -30.26 -34.86 -18.40
C PRO A 241 -30.96 -35.81 -19.36
N ALA A 242 -30.66 -37.11 -19.26
CA ALA A 242 -31.44 -38.14 -19.92
C ALA A 242 -32.84 -38.18 -19.31
N VAL A 243 -33.85 -37.81 -20.10
CA VAL A 243 -35.27 -37.97 -19.80
C VAL A 243 -35.93 -38.74 -20.95
N GLY A 244 -36.60 -39.84 -20.61
CA GLY A 244 -37.59 -40.57 -21.44
C GLY A 244 -37.23 -42.06 -21.59
N LEU A 245 -37.90 -43.03 -20.92
CA LEU A 245 -39.30 -43.53 -21.00
C LEU A 245 -39.54 -44.56 -22.13
N GLY A 246 -39.92 -45.79 -21.73
CA GLY A 246 -40.68 -46.82 -22.50
C GLY A 246 -39.91 -47.54 -23.62
N ASP A 247 -39.91 -48.86 -23.77
CA ASP A 247 -40.83 -49.93 -23.33
C ASP A 247 -40.09 -51.14 -22.71
#